data_AF-A0A3B8RCM9-F1
#
_entry.id   AF-A0A3B8RCM9-F1
#
_cell.length_a   1.000
_cell.length_b   1.000
_cell.length_c   1.000
_cell.angle_alpha   90.00
_cell.angle_beta   90.00
_cell.angle_gamma   90.00
#
_symmetry.space_group_name_H-M   'P 1'
#
loop_
_entity.id
_entity.type
_entity.pdbx_description
1 polymer ?
#
loop_
_entity_poly.entity_id
_entity_poly.type
_entity_poly.pdbx_seq_one_letter_code
_entity_poly.pdbx_strand_id
1 'polypeptide(L)'
;FDKDLDRVGVIAGASIYPFVWNILLAARNEGLGGVLTTFLSHSEPEAKRLLGIPTDHAIAALVGIGEPTRQLTKLKRHPVTAFTALNHFSGAPLDAS
;
A
#
# COMPACT_ATOMS: atom_id res chain seq x y z
N PHE A 1 -10.77 0.50 10.65
CA PHE A 1 -10.52 0.69 9.20
C PHE A 1 -11.39 1.86 8.74
N ASP A 2 -11.24 2.37 7.52
CA ASP A 2 -12.04 3.54 7.10
C ASP A 2 -13.51 3.25 6.81
N LYS A 3 -13.89 1.97 6.75
CA LYS A 3 -15.29 1.51 6.66
C LYS A 3 -16.19 2.06 7.79
N ASP A 4 -15.59 2.44 8.91
CA ASP A 4 -16.29 2.90 10.11
C ASP A 4 -16.45 4.44 10.13
N LEU A 5 -15.96 5.14 9.10
CA LEU A 5 -16.02 6.61 8.97
C LEU A 5 -17.22 7.04 8.11
N ASP A 6 -17.79 8.20 8.45
CA ASP A 6 -18.91 8.81 7.72
C ASP A 6 -18.43 9.53 6.43
N ARG A 7 -17.80 8.77 5.52
CA ARG A 7 -17.34 9.22 4.19
C ARG A 7 -17.16 8.04 3.24
N VAL A 8 -17.00 8.32 1.94
CA VAL A 8 -16.60 7.29 0.96
C VAL A 8 -15.28 6.64 1.38
N GLY A 9 -15.17 5.32 1.21
CA GLY A 9 -13.93 4.58 1.45
C GLY A 9 -12.83 5.04 0.50
N VAL A 10 -11.75 5.60 1.04
CA VAL A 10 -10.62 6.14 0.26
C VAL A 10 -9.36 5.29 0.41
N ILE A 11 -9.31 4.39 1.39
CA ILE A 11 -8.16 3.50 1.58
C ILE A 11 -7.89 2.70 0.30
N ALA A 12 -8.94 2.26 -0.41
CA ALA A 12 -8.82 1.52 -1.68
C ALA A 12 -8.52 2.41 -2.91
N GLY A 13 -8.18 3.69 -2.72
CA GLY A 13 -8.02 4.67 -3.80
C GLY A 13 -7.01 4.22 -4.87
N ALA A 14 -7.46 4.18 -6.12
CA ALA A 14 -6.74 3.58 -7.24
C ALA A 14 -5.36 4.20 -7.51
N SER A 15 -5.19 5.52 -7.33
CA SER A 15 -3.92 6.23 -7.58
C SER A 15 -2.98 6.26 -6.37
N ILE A 16 -3.47 5.96 -5.17
CA ILE A 16 -2.71 6.13 -3.92
C ILE A 16 -1.72 4.99 -3.72
N TYR A 17 -2.15 3.74 -3.94
CA TYR A 17 -1.27 2.57 -3.84
C TYR A 17 -0.09 2.61 -4.82
N PRO A 18 -0.26 2.92 -6.12
CA PRO A 18 0.87 3.10 -7.04
C PRO A 18 1.83 4.21 -6.60
N PHE A 19 1.31 5.33 -6.10
CA PHE A 19 2.15 6.41 -5.59
C PHE A 19 3.00 5.98 -4.39
N VAL A 20 2.38 5.34 -3.39
CA VAL A 20 3.11 4.81 -2.23
C VAL A 20 4.11 3.74 -2.66
N TRP A 21 3.76 2.89 -3.63
CA TRP A 21 4.69 1.89 -4.16
C TRP A 21 5.94 2.54 -4.76
N ASN A 22 5.81 3.63 -5.53
CA ASN A 22 6.96 4.36 -6.06
C ASN A 22 7.87 4.88 -4.94
N ILE A 23 7.29 5.43 -3.86
CA ILE A 23 8.06 5.88 -2.68
C ILE A 23 8.82 4.70 -2.05
N LEU A 24 8.15 3.56 -1.86
CA LEU A 24 8.78 2.38 -1.25
C LEU A 24 9.89 1.78 -2.12
N LEU A 25 9.74 1.82 -3.45
CA LEU A 25 10.79 1.41 -4.38
C LEU A 25 12.00 2.35 -4.31
N ALA A 26 11.76 3.66 -4.28
CA ALA A 26 12.83 4.65 -4.13
C ALA A 26 13.55 4.48 -2.77
N ALA A 27 12.81 4.36 -1.67
CA ALA A 27 13.37 4.09 -0.35
C ALA A 27 14.25 2.82 -0.36
N ARG A 28 13.78 1.76 -1.05
CA ARG A 28 14.55 0.51 -1.20
C ARG A 28 15.86 0.71 -1.97
N ASN A 29 15.85 1.55 -3.01
CA ASN A 29 17.06 1.91 -3.76
C ASN A 29 18.09 2.63 -2.87
N GLU A 30 17.63 3.50 -2.00
CA GLU A 30 18.46 4.23 -1.03
C GLU A 30 18.86 3.39 0.21
N GLY A 31 18.63 2.07 0.18
CA GLY A 31 18.98 1.17 1.28
C GLY A 31 18.01 1.20 2.48
N LEU A 32 16.94 2.00 2.41
CA LEU A 32 15.93 2.10 3.45
C LEU A 32 14.91 0.94 3.37
N GLY A 33 14.21 0.74 4.47
CA GLY A 33 13.02 -0.10 4.57
C GLY A 33 11.78 0.77 4.68
N GLY A 34 10.63 0.26 4.22
CA GLY A 34 9.37 0.95 4.41
C GLY A 34 8.16 0.03 4.43
N VAL A 35 7.08 0.52 5.02
CA VAL A 35 5.80 -0.19 5.15
C VAL A 35 4.64 0.76 4.89
N LEU A 36 3.69 0.33 4.06
CA LEU A 36 2.38 0.96 3.93
C LEU A 36 1.46 0.35 4.99
N THR A 37 0.82 1.18 5.80
CA THR A 37 -0.27 0.77 6.68
C THR A 37 -1.43 1.76 6.62
N THR A 38 -2.62 1.28 6.98
CA THR A 38 -3.86 2.08 7.02
C THR A 38 -4.45 2.11 8.43
N PHE A 39 -3.70 1.65 9.44
CA PHE A 39 -4.18 1.61 10.83
C PHE A 39 -4.55 3.00 11.36
N LEU A 40 -3.81 4.05 10.97
CA LEU A 40 -4.08 5.42 11.41
C LEU A 40 -5.46 5.92 10.96
N SER A 41 -6.01 5.39 9.86
CA SER A 41 -7.33 5.79 9.36
C SER A 41 -8.46 5.47 10.34
N HIS A 42 -8.28 4.51 11.27
CA HIS A 42 -9.27 4.28 12.35
C HIS A 42 -9.37 5.46 13.33
N SER A 43 -8.28 6.20 13.51
CA SER A 43 -8.20 7.38 14.39
C SER A 43 -8.05 8.66 13.56
N GLU A 44 -8.57 8.65 12.32
CA GLU A 44 -8.45 9.76 11.37
C GLU A 44 -8.90 11.10 11.95
N PRO A 45 -10.05 11.22 12.66
CA PRO A 45 -10.46 12.50 13.23
C PRO A 45 -9.43 13.09 14.20
N GLU A 46 -8.88 12.25 15.08
CA GLU A 46 -7.90 12.68 16.08
C GLU A 46 -6.54 12.98 15.45
N ALA A 47 -6.11 12.15 14.49
CA ALA A 47 -4.89 12.38 13.73
C ALA A 47 -4.96 13.69 12.94
N LYS A 48 -6.09 13.97 12.28
CA LYS A 48 -6.31 15.23 11.56
C LYS A 48 -6.25 16.43 12.50
N ARG A 49 -6.86 16.33 13.69
CA ARG A 49 -6.81 17.37 14.72
C ARG A 49 -5.38 17.64 15.19
N LEU A 50 -4.62 16.59 15.50
CA LEU A 50 -3.25 16.68 16.00
C LEU A 50 -2.25 17.21 14.96
N LEU A 51 -2.44 16.82 13.70
CA LEU A 51 -1.56 17.18 12.59
C LEU A 51 -2.00 18.46 11.86
N GLY A 52 -3.13 19.07 12.24
CA GLY A 52 -3.69 20.25 11.58
C GLY A 52 -4.15 19.99 10.14
N ILE A 53 -4.60 18.78 9.83
CA ILE A 53 -5.06 18.41 8.49
C ILE A 53 -6.46 19.01 8.24
N PRO A 54 -6.67 19.71 7.12
CA PRO A 54 -7.97 20.30 6.77
C PRO A 54 -9.12 19.29 6.72
N THR A 55 -10.35 19.76 6.93
CA THR A 55 -11.54 18.90 7.03
C THR A 55 -11.87 18.17 5.74
N ASP A 56 -11.56 18.75 4.59
CA ASP A 56 -11.77 18.23 3.23
C ASP A 56 -10.69 17.21 2.78
N HIS A 57 -9.65 16.99 3.58
CA HIS A 57 -8.61 15.99 3.30
C HIS A 57 -8.87 14.69 4.05
N ALA A 58 -8.47 13.55 3.47
CA ALA A 58 -8.57 12.24 4.12
C ALA A 58 -7.19 11.59 4.29
N ILE A 59 -7.03 10.76 5.33
CA ILE A 59 -5.81 9.97 5.53
C ILE A 59 -5.98 8.63 4.84
N ALA A 60 -5.42 8.52 3.64
CA ALA A 60 -5.52 7.32 2.82
C ALA A 60 -4.48 6.24 3.16
N ALA A 61 -3.28 6.64 3.58
CA ALA A 61 -2.21 5.74 3.96
C ALA A 61 -1.22 6.41 4.92
N LEU A 62 -0.57 5.61 5.75
CA LEU A 62 0.61 5.95 6.51
C LEU A 62 1.79 5.13 5.98
N VAL A 63 2.90 5.81 5.68
CA VAL A 63 4.12 5.17 5.17
C VAL A 63 5.23 5.36 6.19
N GLY A 64 5.58 4.29 6.89
CA GLY A 64 6.77 4.27 7.74
C GLY A 64 8.01 4.02 6.89
N ILE A 65 9.07 4.81 7.08
CA ILE A 65 10.36 4.66 6.39
C ILE A 65 11.48 4.77 7.43
N GLY A 66 12.54 3.97 7.30
CA GLY A 66 13.72 4.08 8.15
C GLY A 66 14.85 3.15 7.73
N GLU A 67 15.96 3.21 8.46
CA GLU A 67 17.13 2.35 8.25
C GLU A 67 16.87 0.94 8.80
N PRO A 68 16.83 -0.10 7.96
CA PRO A 68 16.55 -1.44 8.43
C PRO A 68 17.81 -2.04 9.05
N THR A 69 17.69 -2.65 10.24
CA THR A 69 18.79 -3.43 10.86
C THR A 69 19.21 -4.62 9.98
N ARG A 70 18.28 -5.12 9.15
CA ARG A 70 18.52 -6.15 8.15
C ARG A 70 17.62 -5.94 6.93
N GLN A 71 18.21 -5.87 5.75
CA GLN A 71 17.45 -5.78 4.51
C GLN A 71 17.02 -7.17 4.02
N LEU A 72 15.72 -7.39 3.87
CA LEU A 72 15.19 -8.67 3.37
C LEU A 72 15.35 -8.75 1.85
N THR A 73 16.07 -9.76 1.35
CA THR A 73 16.40 -9.93 -0.08
C THR A 73 15.75 -11.15 -0.74
N LYS A 74 15.36 -12.17 0.04
CA LYS A 74 14.73 -13.40 -0.47
C LYS A 74 13.29 -13.50 0.01
N LEU A 75 12.39 -12.79 -0.67
CA LEU A 75 10.97 -12.87 -0.41
C LEU A 75 10.36 -14.01 -1.24
N LYS A 76 9.58 -14.88 -0.61
CA LYS A 76 8.80 -15.89 -1.32
C LYS A 76 7.64 -15.20 -2.03
N ARG A 77 7.41 -15.57 -3.29
CA ARG A 77 6.26 -15.18 -4.11
C ARG A 77 5.69 -16.44 -4.73
N HIS A 78 4.39 -16.45 -5.00
CA HIS A 78 3.80 -17.51 -5.81
C HIS A 78 4.37 -17.46 -7.24
N PRO A 79 4.44 -18.60 -7.94
CA PRO A 79 4.81 -18.60 -9.36
C PRO A 79 3.77 -17.78 -10.16
N VAL A 80 4.20 -17.18 -11.27
CA VAL A 80 3.33 -16.35 -12.14
C VAL A 80 2.06 -17.12 -12.55
N THR A 81 2.21 -18.41 -12.83
CA THR A 81 1.13 -19.32 -13.23
C THR A 81 0.05 -19.51 -12.16
N ALA A 82 0.30 -19.12 -10.90
CA ALA A 82 -0.69 -19.24 -9.83
C ALA A 82 -1.67 -18.06 -9.75
N PHE A 83 -1.41 -16.93 -10.43
CA PHE A 83 -2.24 -15.71 -10.30
C PHE A 83 -2.45 -14.94 -11.60
N THR A 84 -2.03 -15.50 -12.74
CA THR A 84 -2.23 -14.91 -14.07
C THR A 84 -3.06 -15.86 -14.93
N ALA A 85 -3.92 -15.31 -15.79
CA ALA A 85 -4.76 -16.09 -16.70
C ALA A 85 -4.85 -15.42 -18.07
N LEU A 86 -4.82 -16.23 -19.13
CA LEU A 86 -4.91 -15.78 -20.52
C LEU A 86 -6.36 -15.62 -20.95
N ASN A 87 -6.69 -14.46 -21.52
CA ASN A 87 -7.98 -14.08 -22.12
C ASN A 87 -9.20 -14.04 -21.17
N HIS A 88 -9.28 -14.93 -20.19
CA HIS A 88 -10.43 -15.10 -19.30
C HIS A 88 -9.95 -15.31 -17.85
N PHE A 89 -10.75 -14.90 -16.86
CA PHE A 89 -10.41 -15.04 -15.43
C PHE A 89 -10.17 -16.51 -15.02
N SER A 90 -10.89 -17.45 -15.65
CA SER A 90 -10.70 -18.90 -15.51
C SER A 90 -9.91 -19.53 -16.67
N GLY A 91 -9.17 -18.73 -17.42
CA GLY A 91 -8.38 -19.19 -18.57
C GLY A 91 -7.13 -19.96 -18.16
N ALA A 92 -6.40 -20.45 -19.17
CA ALA A 92 -5.11 -21.10 -18.95
C ALA A 92 -4.11 -20.12 -18.30
N PRO A 93 -3.21 -20.60 -17.41
CA PRO A 93 -2.16 -19.76 -16.84
C PRO A 93 -1.25 -19.13 -17.90
N LEU A 94 -0.67 -17.97 -17.60
CA LEU A 94 0.42 -17.41 -18.40
C LEU A 94 1.70 -18.20 -18.13
N ASP A 95 2.03 -19.12 -19.03
CA ASP A 95 3.29 -19.84 -19.01
C ASP A 95 4.38 -19.00 -19.68
N ALA A 96 5.50 -18.80 -18.97
CA ALA A 96 6.71 -18.23 -19.54
C ALA A 96 7.36 -19.30 -20.43
N SER A 97 7.04 -19.26 -21.72
CA SER A 97 7.75 -20.03 -22.76
C SER A 97 9.06 -19.36 -23.14
#